data_AF-A0A2N6EVT5-F1
#
_entry.id   AF-A0A2N6EVT5-F1
#
_cell.length_a   1.000
_cell.length_b   1.000
_cell.length_c   1.000
_cell.angle_alpha   90.00
_cell.angle_beta   90.00
_cell.angle_gamma   90.00
#
_symmetry.space_group_name_H-M   'P 1'
#
loop_
_entity.id
_entity.type
_entity.pdbx_description
1 polymer ?
#
loop_
_entity_poly.entity_id
_entity_poly.type
_entity_poly.pdbx_seq_one_letter_code
_entity_poly.pdbx_strand_id
1 'polypeptide(L)'
;MLTDLSIKNLAVIEQLQVRFGPGFNVLTGETGAGKSIIIDAMGLLLGQRMRNDLVRTGEETANVEAVFSLTDQPEVRRLLQEMDFDDDDELVIRRSLSRQGKNRVYVNGALATLTQLQQLVTPMLAIFGQHDQQQLQRAENHLRLLDGFGQCQDLLLEYQQCYRQWRQQRHQLEALQQAERDRTARIDLLSFQLEEIRSAALQPGEDESLATERLRLQYAERLYAGCQQGYERLYADEGAVCEQLGAL
;
A
#
# COMPACT_ATOMS: atom_id res chain seq x y z
N MET A 1 -29.04 -0.07 18.20
CA MET A 1 -29.09 0.07 19.68
C MET A 1 -28.70 -1.27 20.32
N LEU A 2 -27.91 -1.29 21.41
CA LEU A 2 -27.64 -2.52 22.17
C LEU A 2 -28.92 -3.02 22.86
N THR A 3 -29.29 -4.27 22.64
CA THR A 3 -30.54 -4.89 23.13
C THR A 3 -30.26 -5.98 24.15
N ASP A 4 -29.35 -6.90 23.85
CA ASP A 4 -28.95 -7.98 24.74
C ASP A 4 -27.42 -8.00 24.91
N LEU A 5 -26.97 -8.31 26.13
CA LEU A 5 -25.57 -8.58 26.47
C LEU A 5 -25.51 -9.88 27.26
N SER A 6 -24.71 -10.82 26.79
CA SER A 6 -24.45 -12.11 27.41
C SER A 6 -22.95 -12.23 27.71
N ILE A 7 -22.62 -12.54 28.95
CA ILE A 7 -21.24 -12.72 29.42
C ILE A 7 -21.14 -14.11 30.02
N LYS A 8 -20.10 -14.84 29.63
CA LYS A 8 -19.77 -16.15 30.19
C LYS A 8 -18.29 -16.21 30.58
N ASN A 9 -18.02 -16.66 31.80
CA ASN A 9 -16.68 -16.92 32.34
C ASN A 9 -15.72 -15.72 32.30
N LEU A 10 -16.22 -14.51 32.56
CA LEU A 10 -15.45 -13.27 32.56
C LEU A 10 -15.26 -12.74 33.99
N ALA A 11 -14.02 -12.60 34.44
CA ALA A 11 -13.64 -12.18 35.80
C ALA A 11 -14.39 -13.00 36.86
N VAL A 12 -15.20 -12.36 37.71
CA VAL A 12 -16.01 -13.05 38.74
C VAL A 12 -17.38 -13.52 38.23
N ILE A 13 -17.72 -13.28 36.96
CA ILE A 13 -18.99 -13.70 36.35
C ILE A 13 -18.84 -15.09 35.71
N GLU A 14 -19.64 -16.04 36.17
CA GLU A 14 -19.82 -17.34 35.49
C GLU A 14 -20.76 -17.19 34.30
N GLN A 15 -21.95 -16.63 34.53
CA GLN A 15 -22.92 -16.32 33.48
C GLN A 15 -23.72 -15.08 33.87
N LEU A 16 -23.91 -14.16 32.92
CA LEU A 16 -24.74 -12.97 33.05
C LEU A 16 -25.48 -12.76 31.73
N GLN A 17 -26.76 -12.45 31.80
CA GLN A 17 -27.54 -11.95 30.67
C GLN A 17 -28.27 -10.68 31.09
N VAL A 18 -28.15 -9.63 30.27
CA VAL A 18 -28.78 -8.33 30.51
C VAL A 18 -29.51 -7.93 29.25
N ARG A 19 -30.76 -7.51 29.43
CA ARG A 19 -31.57 -6.87 28.39
C ARG A 19 -31.66 -5.37 28.65
N PHE A 20 -31.36 -4.59 27.62
CA PHE A 20 -31.40 -3.13 27.66
C PHE A 20 -32.68 -2.63 27.00
N GLY A 21 -33.35 -1.70 27.68
CA GLY A 21 -34.47 -0.97 27.11
C GLY A 21 -33.99 0.28 26.35
N PRO A 22 -34.86 0.89 25.52
CA PRO A 22 -34.52 2.15 24.85
C PRO A 22 -34.31 3.28 25.87
N GLY A 23 -33.46 4.24 25.51
CA GLY A 23 -33.21 5.44 26.33
C GLY A 23 -32.25 5.19 27.50
N PHE A 24 -32.63 5.67 28.68
CA PHE A 24 -31.72 5.74 29.83
C PHE A 24 -31.80 4.48 30.69
N ASN A 25 -30.72 3.70 30.70
CA ASN A 25 -30.58 2.49 31.53
C ASN A 25 -29.63 2.79 32.69
N VAL A 26 -30.08 2.53 33.93
CA VAL A 26 -29.28 2.74 35.15
C VAL A 26 -28.92 1.39 35.76
N LEU A 27 -27.62 1.13 35.90
CA LEU A 27 -27.11 -0.03 36.63
C LEU A 27 -26.66 0.39 38.04
N THR A 28 -27.29 -0.18 39.05
CA THR A 28 -26.94 0.01 40.47
C THR A 28 -26.52 -1.32 41.11
N GLY A 29 -25.86 -1.27 42.26
CA GLY A 29 -25.42 -2.46 42.97
C GLY A 29 -24.65 -2.12 44.25
N GLU A 30 -24.43 -3.14 45.09
CA GLU A 30 -23.75 -3.00 46.39
C GLU A 30 -22.22 -2.87 46.25
N THR A 31 -21.63 -3.58 45.28
CA THR A 31 -20.19 -3.52 44.99
C THR A 31 -19.93 -3.04 43.55
N GLY A 32 -18.86 -2.27 43.37
CA GLY A 32 -18.49 -1.73 42.04
C GLY A 32 -18.02 -2.78 41.03
N ALA A 33 -17.76 -4.02 41.46
CA ALA A 33 -17.19 -5.07 40.62
C ALA A 33 -18.11 -5.49 39.46
N GLY A 34 -19.41 -5.70 39.71
CA GLY A 34 -20.35 -6.12 38.65
C GLY A 34 -20.53 -5.07 37.55
N LYS A 35 -20.63 -3.79 37.94
CA LYS A 35 -20.73 -2.68 36.99
C LYS A 35 -19.47 -2.54 36.14
N SER A 36 -18.29 -2.59 36.77
CA SER A 36 -17.02 -2.51 36.05
C SER A 36 -16.85 -3.65 35.06
N ILE A 37 -17.25 -4.88 35.40
CA ILE A 37 -17.15 -6.03 34.48
C ILE A 37 -18.06 -5.87 33.26
N ILE A 38 -19.26 -5.30 33.43
CA ILE A 38 -20.14 -4.97 32.30
C ILE A 38 -19.47 -3.93 31.39
N ILE A 39 -18.81 -2.91 31.96
CA ILE A 39 -18.05 -1.91 31.21
C ILE A 39 -16.86 -2.56 30.48
N ASP A 40 -16.12 -3.45 31.14
CA ASP A 40 -14.99 -4.18 30.53
C ASP A 40 -15.46 -5.08 29.38
N ALA A 41 -16.62 -5.74 29.54
CA ALA A 41 -17.26 -6.52 28.49
C ALA A 41 -17.66 -5.66 27.28
N MET A 42 -18.21 -4.47 27.51
CA MET A 42 -18.47 -3.52 26.43
C MET A 42 -17.17 -3.02 25.78
N GLY A 43 -16.10 -2.81 26.56
CA GLY A 43 -14.77 -2.47 26.04
C GLY A 43 -14.19 -3.57 25.14
N LEU A 44 -14.45 -4.83 25.49
CA LEU A 44 -14.16 -5.97 24.62
C LEU A 44 -14.96 -5.92 23.31
N LEU A 45 -16.22 -5.53 23.32
CA LEU A 45 -16.97 -5.37 22.06
C LEU A 45 -16.44 -4.22 21.19
N LEU A 46 -15.89 -3.15 21.80
CA LEU A 46 -15.20 -2.07 21.10
C LEU A 46 -13.83 -2.43 20.52
N GLY A 47 -13.41 -3.70 20.62
CA GLY A 47 -12.12 -4.14 20.12
C GLY A 47 -10.93 -3.67 20.96
N GLN A 48 -11.14 -3.23 22.21
CA GLN A 48 -10.03 -2.88 23.10
C GLN A 48 -9.16 -4.12 23.39
N ARG A 49 -7.85 -3.91 23.55
CA ARG A 49 -6.93 -4.98 23.99
C ARG A 49 -7.08 -5.12 25.49
N MET A 50 -7.54 -6.29 25.91
CA MET A 50 -7.67 -6.62 27.31
C MET A 50 -6.70 -7.75 27.68
N ARG A 51 -6.30 -7.77 28.95
CA ARG A 51 -5.37 -8.75 29.50
C ARG A 51 -6.07 -10.11 29.63
N ASN A 52 -5.29 -11.20 29.52
CA ASN A 52 -5.83 -12.57 29.61
C ASN A 52 -6.28 -12.96 31.04
N ASP A 53 -5.98 -12.13 32.04
CA ASP A 53 -6.40 -12.28 33.44
C ASP A 53 -7.91 -12.06 33.65
N LEU A 54 -8.61 -11.55 32.64
CA LEU A 54 -10.06 -11.44 32.62
C LEU A 54 -10.79 -12.76 32.39
N VAL A 55 -10.09 -13.84 31.97
CA VAL A 55 -10.71 -15.17 31.93
C VAL A 55 -10.89 -15.64 33.38
N ARG A 56 -12.12 -16.02 33.75
CA ARG A 56 -12.46 -16.48 35.10
C ARG A 56 -11.50 -17.59 35.57
N THR A 57 -11.10 -17.53 36.84
CA THR A 57 -10.23 -18.56 37.43
C THR A 57 -10.88 -19.94 37.35
N GLY A 58 -10.12 -20.92 36.84
CA GLY A 58 -10.62 -22.29 36.62
C GLY A 58 -11.16 -22.52 35.20
N GLU A 59 -11.35 -21.47 34.41
CA GLU A 59 -11.86 -21.57 33.04
C GLU A 59 -10.75 -21.35 32.00
N GLU A 60 -10.93 -21.96 30.83
CA GLU A 60 -9.99 -21.84 29.68
C GLU A 60 -10.39 -20.70 28.73
N THR A 61 -11.69 -20.37 28.68
CA THR A 61 -12.25 -19.40 27.75
C THR A 61 -13.33 -18.53 28.39
N ALA A 62 -13.36 -17.25 28.00
CA ALA A 62 -14.43 -16.31 28.31
C ALA A 62 -15.12 -15.87 27.02
N ASN A 63 -16.44 -15.66 27.06
CA ASN A 63 -17.22 -15.21 25.92
C ASN A 63 -18.05 -13.99 26.29
N VAL A 64 -18.05 -13.00 25.41
CA VAL A 64 -18.92 -11.82 25.48
C VAL A 64 -19.69 -11.76 24.18
N GLU A 65 -21.01 -11.70 24.25
CA GLU A 65 -21.91 -11.65 23.12
C GLU A 65 -22.90 -10.51 23.29
N ALA A 66 -23.15 -9.76 22.22
CA ALA A 66 -24.08 -8.65 22.22
C ALA A 66 -24.91 -8.63 20.95
N VAL A 67 -26.16 -8.21 21.11
CA VAL A 67 -27.10 -8.03 20.00
C VAL A 67 -27.42 -6.55 19.86
N PHE A 68 -27.24 -6.03 18.65
CA PHE A 68 -27.57 -4.65 18.30
C PHE A 68 -28.71 -4.63 17.29
N SER A 69 -29.78 -3.89 17.58
CA SER A 69 -30.80 -3.56 16.58
C SER A 69 -30.25 -2.56 15.57
N LEU A 70 -30.44 -2.85 14.27
CA LEU A 70 -30.01 -2.03 13.13
C LEU A 70 -31.15 -1.23 12.48
N THR A 71 -32.29 -1.07 13.17
CA THR A 71 -33.49 -0.40 12.62
C THR A 71 -33.21 1.03 12.15
N ASP A 72 -32.38 1.78 12.86
CA ASP A 72 -32.02 3.19 12.53
C ASP A 72 -30.52 3.37 12.22
N GLN A 73 -29.86 2.35 11.66
CA GLN A 73 -28.40 2.33 11.44
C GLN A 73 -28.03 1.98 9.98
N PRO A 74 -28.42 2.80 8.98
CA PRO A 74 -28.18 2.50 7.56
C PRO A 74 -26.69 2.45 7.20
N GLU A 75 -25.86 3.25 7.88
CA GLU A 75 -24.40 3.24 7.67
C GLU A 75 -23.78 1.90 8.08
N VAL A 76 -24.23 1.32 9.20
CA VAL A 76 -23.71 0.03 9.68
C VAL A 76 -24.14 -1.12 8.76
N ARG A 77 -25.39 -1.10 8.25
CA ARG A 77 -25.85 -2.09 7.26
C ARG A 77 -25.01 -2.05 5.99
N ARG A 78 -24.71 -0.85 5.49
CA ARG A 78 -23.82 -0.69 4.34
C ARG A 78 -22.43 -1.26 4.60
N LEU A 79 -21.86 -1.04 5.79
CA LEU A 79 -20.57 -1.60 6.17
C LEU A 79 -20.61 -3.14 6.23
N LEU A 80 -21.71 -3.74 6.71
CA LEU A 80 -21.88 -5.20 6.69
C LEU A 80 -21.86 -5.75 5.27
N GLN A 81 -22.61 -5.13 4.35
CA GLN A 81 -22.62 -5.51 2.93
C GLN A 81 -21.23 -5.35 2.27
N GLU A 82 -20.54 -4.24 2.54
CA GLU A 82 -19.18 -4.00 2.02
C GLU A 82 -18.17 -5.02 2.55
N MET A 83 -18.42 -5.60 3.73
CA MET A 83 -17.58 -6.61 4.38
C MET A 83 -18.03 -8.06 4.13
N ASP A 84 -19.08 -8.28 3.35
CA ASP A 84 -19.66 -9.60 3.06
C ASP A 84 -20.17 -10.33 4.31
N PHE A 85 -20.78 -9.59 5.24
CA PHE A 85 -21.53 -10.13 6.39
C PHE A 85 -23.03 -9.98 6.15
N ASP A 86 -23.82 -10.90 6.72
CA ASP A 86 -25.29 -10.82 6.71
C ASP A 86 -25.76 -9.47 7.28
N ASP A 87 -26.71 -8.83 6.61
CA ASP A 87 -27.20 -7.47 6.89
C ASP A 87 -28.63 -7.41 7.43
N ASP A 88 -29.03 -8.48 8.12
CA ASP A 88 -30.30 -8.65 8.84
C ASP A 88 -30.62 -7.47 9.78
N ASP A 89 -31.84 -7.43 10.33
CA ASP A 89 -32.27 -6.37 11.23
C ASP A 89 -31.52 -6.31 12.58
N GLU A 90 -30.77 -7.36 12.88
CA GLU A 90 -29.95 -7.48 14.08
C GLU A 90 -28.50 -7.82 13.74
N LEU A 91 -27.60 -7.21 14.51
CA LEU A 91 -26.17 -7.49 14.46
C LEU A 91 -25.76 -8.21 15.74
N VAL A 92 -25.32 -9.45 15.58
CA VAL A 92 -24.82 -10.29 16.67
C VAL A 92 -23.30 -10.28 16.64
N ILE A 93 -22.70 -9.82 17.73
CA ILE A 93 -21.25 -9.77 17.89
C ILE A 93 -20.87 -10.67 19.03
N ARG A 94 -19.91 -11.58 18.79
CA ARG A 94 -19.36 -12.45 19.82
C ARG A 94 -17.84 -12.38 19.84
N ARG A 95 -17.28 -12.03 20.99
CA ARG A 95 -15.84 -12.04 21.27
C ARG A 95 -15.51 -13.18 22.22
N SER A 96 -14.60 -14.05 21.79
CA SER A 96 -14.10 -15.17 22.58
C SER A 96 -12.64 -14.95 22.93
N LEU A 97 -12.32 -15.05 24.21
CA LEU A 97 -10.98 -14.90 24.77
C LEU A 97 -10.53 -16.25 25.31
N SER A 98 -9.28 -16.63 25.02
CA SER A 98 -8.66 -17.80 25.63
C SER A 98 -7.55 -17.37 26.58
N ARG A 99 -7.39 -18.10 27.68
CA ARG A 99 -6.27 -17.91 28.62
C ARG A 99 -4.90 -18.09 27.96
N GLN A 100 -4.85 -18.85 26.87
CA GLN A 100 -3.67 -19.08 26.02
C GLN A 100 -3.39 -17.92 25.04
N GLY A 101 -4.18 -16.83 25.08
CA GLY A 101 -4.01 -15.63 24.27
C GLY A 101 -4.63 -15.67 22.87
N LYS A 102 -5.30 -16.76 22.50
CA LYS A 102 -6.06 -16.85 21.24
C LYS A 102 -7.39 -16.12 21.42
N ASN A 103 -7.55 -15.02 20.69
CA ASN A 103 -8.78 -14.23 20.70
C ASN A 103 -9.47 -14.34 19.34
N ARG A 104 -10.77 -14.60 19.36
CA ARG A 104 -11.60 -14.71 18.15
C ARG A 104 -12.75 -13.73 18.21
N VAL A 105 -13.13 -13.20 17.07
CA VAL A 105 -14.28 -12.34 16.90
C VAL A 105 -15.21 -12.98 15.88
N TYR A 106 -16.50 -12.92 16.17
CA TYR A 106 -17.55 -13.34 15.28
C TYR A 106 -18.54 -12.21 15.10
N VAL A 107 -18.99 -12.03 13.86
CA VAL A 107 -20.03 -11.09 13.45
C VAL A 107 -21.07 -11.91 12.68
N ASN A 108 -22.33 -11.90 13.14
CA ASN A 108 -23.42 -12.70 12.57
C ASN A 108 -23.04 -14.18 12.35
N GLY A 109 -22.28 -14.74 13.30
CA GLY A 109 -21.81 -16.13 13.26
C GLY A 109 -20.56 -16.38 12.41
N ALA A 110 -20.18 -15.48 11.50
CA ALA A 110 -18.97 -15.57 10.69
C ALA A 110 -17.73 -15.05 11.44
N LEU A 111 -16.54 -15.57 11.11
CA LEU A 111 -15.28 -15.07 11.68
C LEU A 111 -14.95 -13.68 11.14
N ALA A 112 -14.58 -12.77 12.03
CA ALA A 112 -14.21 -11.40 11.68
C ALA A 112 -12.85 -11.00 12.27
N THR A 113 -12.22 -10.00 11.66
CA THR A 113 -11.01 -9.37 12.20
C THR A 113 -11.36 -8.33 13.27
N LEU A 114 -10.39 -7.98 14.11
CA LEU A 114 -10.55 -6.91 15.11
C LEU A 114 -10.84 -5.55 14.44
N THR A 115 -10.27 -5.31 13.27
CA THR A 115 -10.46 -4.06 12.51
C THR A 115 -11.90 -3.94 12.00
N GLN A 116 -12.45 -5.02 11.43
CA GLN A 116 -13.85 -5.06 10.99
C GLN A 116 -14.80 -4.84 12.18
N LEU A 117 -14.53 -5.49 13.33
CA LEU A 117 -15.28 -5.26 14.56
C LEU A 117 -15.29 -3.78 14.99
N GLN A 118 -14.11 -3.15 15.02
CA GLN A 118 -13.99 -1.75 15.40
C GLN A 118 -14.76 -0.83 14.45
N GLN A 119 -14.70 -1.09 13.15
CA GLN A 119 -15.45 -0.33 12.15
C GLN A 119 -16.96 -0.44 12.34
N LEU A 120 -17.47 -1.64 12.68
CA LEU A 120 -18.89 -1.87 12.91
C LEU A 120 -19.39 -1.27 14.24
N VAL A 121 -18.63 -1.42 15.34
CA VAL A 121 -19.10 -1.07 16.69
C VAL A 121 -18.92 0.42 17.03
N THR A 122 -17.86 1.07 16.52
CA THR A 122 -17.58 2.50 16.78
C THR A 122 -18.77 3.45 16.54
N PRO A 123 -19.56 3.32 15.46
CA PRO A 123 -20.74 4.18 15.27
C PRO A 123 -21.90 3.89 16.23
N MET A 124 -21.96 2.71 16.87
CA MET A 124 -23.11 2.29 17.67
C MET A 124 -22.89 2.33 19.19
N LEU A 125 -21.65 2.24 19.64
CA LEU A 125 -21.30 2.12 21.05
C LEU A 125 -20.14 3.04 21.39
N ALA A 126 -20.30 3.81 22.46
CA ALA A 126 -19.24 4.60 23.07
C ALA A 126 -19.31 4.40 24.58
N ILE A 127 -18.15 4.20 25.22
CA ILE A 127 -18.04 4.05 26.67
C ILE A 127 -17.35 5.29 27.20
N PHE A 128 -18.03 6.01 28.10
CA PHE A 128 -17.47 7.16 28.78
C PHE A 128 -17.06 6.82 30.22
N GLY A 129 -15.78 6.96 30.55
CA GLY A 129 -15.23 6.58 31.86
C GLY A 129 -14.01 7.40 32.30
N GLN A 130 -13.30 6.93 33.33
CA GLN A 130 -12.15 7.65 33.92
C GLN A 130 -10.96 7.87 32.95
N HIS A 131 -10.91 7.15 31.82
CA HIS A 131 -9.85 7.26 30.81
C HIS A 131 -10.24 8.07 29.56
N ASP A 132 -11.44 8.65 29.51
CA ASP A 132 -12.01 9.31 28.32
C ASP A 132 -11.57 10.75 28.07
N GLN A 133 -10.74 11.31 28.96
CA GLN A 133 -10.05 12.55 28.67
C GLN A 133 -9.27 12.49 27.34
N GLN A 134 -8.93 11.30 26.83
CA GLN A 134 -8.20 11.17 25.56
C GLN A 134 -9.05 11.41 24.31
N GLN A 135 -10.36 11.09 24.27
CA GLN A 135 -11.16 11.36 23.07
C GLN A 135 -11.42 12.85 22.84
N LEU A 136 -11.65 13.60 23.93
CA LEU A 136 -11.71 15.06 23.95
C LEU A 136 -10.33 15.72 23.79
N GLN A 137 -9.22 14.97 23.83
CA GLN A 137 -7.89 15.48 23.53
C GLN A 137 -7.46 15.21 22.08
N ARG A 138 -8.20 14.37 21.34
CA ARG A 138 -7.92 14.12 19.92
C ARG A 138 -8.40 15.30 19.10
N ALA A 139 -7.45 16.13 18.65
CA ALA A 139 -7.71 17.30 17.82
C ALA A 139 -8.54 16.98 16.56
N GLU A 140 -8.42 15.77 16.01
CA GLU A 140 -9.22 15.28 14.87
C GLU A 140 -10.73 15.30 15.15
N ASN A 141 -11.15 15.07 16.40
CA ASN A 141 -12.55 15.12 16.79
C ASN A 141 -13.06 16.55 17.01
N HIS A 142 -12.16 17.51 17.28
CA HIS A 142 -12.53 18.90 17.54
C HIS A 142 -13.08 19.59 16.30
N LEU A 143 -12.51 19.31 15.13
CA LEU A 143 -13.00 19.85 13.86
C LEU A 143 -14.44 19.42 13.61
N ARG A 144 -14.77 18.14 13.82
CA ARG A 144 -16.14 17.65 13.68
C ARG A 144 -17.12 18.33 14.63
N LEU A 145 -16.69 18.59 15.87
CA LEU A 145 -17.50 19.31 16.86
C LEU A 145 -17.70 20.78 16.46
N LEU A 146 -16.66 21.44 15.96
CA LEU A 146 -16.69 22.82 15.51
C LEU A 146 -17.55 22.99 14.25
N ASP A 147 -17.37 22.12 13.26
CA ASP A 147 -18.18 22.08 12.03
C ASP A 147 -19.64 21.76 12.37
N GLY A 148 -19.85 20.88 13.36
CA GLY A 148 -21.17 20.59 13.95
C GLY A 148 -21.83 21.85 14.52
N PHE A 149 -21.11 22.58 15.36
CA PHE A 149 -21.57 23.82 15.97
C PHE A 149 -21.86 24.91 14.93
N GLY A 150 -21.01 25.03 13.91
CA GLY A 150 -21.16 25.98 12.81
C GLY A 150 -22.19 25.59 11.75
N GLN A 151 -22.82 24.41 11.87
CA GLN A 151 -23.70 23.83 10.85
C GLN A 151 -23.05 23.77 9.46
N CYS A 152 -21.75 23.48 9.42
CA CYS A 152 -20.93 23.52 8.21
C CYS A 152 -21.03 22.25 7.36
N GLN A 153 -22.00 21.36 7.58
CA GLN A 153 -22.04 20.06 6.90
C GLN A 153 -22.11 20.19 5.38
N ASP A 154 -22.93 21.10 4.86
CA ASP A 154 -23.07 21.32 3.42
C ASP A 154 -21.79 21.90 2.80
N LEU A 155 -21.19 22.90 3.46
CA LEU A 155 -19.91 23.49 3.06
C LEU A 155 -18.77 22.47 3.10
N LEU A 156 -18.76 21.60 4.11
CA LEU A 156 -17.77 20.54 4.24
C LEU A 156 -17.91 19.51 3.12
N LEU A 157 -19.14 19.14 2.74
CA LEU A 157 -19.40 18.24 1.62
C LEU A 157 -18.93 18.84 0.30
N GLU A 158 -19.25 20.11 0.05
CA GLU A 158 -18.78 20.85 -1.14
C GLU A 158 -17.25 20.91 -1.18
N TYR A 159 -16.61 21.28 -0.07
CA TYR A 159 -15.16 21.30 0.06
C TYR A 159 -14.53 19.92 -0.24
N GLN A 160 -15.08 18.85 0.32
CA GLN A 160 -14.57 17.49 0.10
C GLN A 160 -14.72 17.04 -1.35
N GLN A 161 -15.77 17.47 -2.06
CA GLN A 161 -15.94 17.19 -3.49
C GLN A 161 -14.89 17.95 -4.31
N CYS A 162 -14.76 19.25 -4.10
CA CYS A 162 -13.75 20.10 -4.75
C CYS A 162 -12.33 19.60 -4.50
N TYR A 163 -12.02 19.20 -3.26
CA TYR A 163 -10.72 18.67 -2.89
C TYR A 163 -10.41 17.34 -3.60
N ARG A 164 -11.39 16.43 -3.70
CA ARG A 164 -11.25 15.17 -4.44
C ARG A 164 -10.97 15.42 -5.92
N GLN A 165 -11.71 16.33 -6.54
CA GLN A 165 -11.51 16.71 -7.94
C GLN A 165 -10.12 17.34 -8.15
N TRP A 166 -9.74 18.30 -7.30
CA TRP A 166 -8.41 18.92 -7.36
C TRP A 166 -7.30 17.89 -7.25
N ARG A 167 -7.39 16.96 -6.31
CA ARG A 167 -6.38 15.90 -6.11
C ARG A 167 -6.26 14.99 -7.32
N GLN A 168 -7.40 14.62 -7.93
CA GLN A 168 -7.42 13.81 -9.15
C GLN A 168 -6.74 14.55 -10.32
N GLN A 169 -7.10 15.81 -10.55
CA GLN A 169 -6.53 16.64 -11.61
C GLN A 169 -5.03 16.88 -11.41
N ARG A 170 -4.61 17.09 -10.16
CA ARG A 170 -3.19 17.23 -9.81
C ARG A 170 -2.39 15.97 -10.14
N HIS A 171 -2.90 14.79 -9.80
CA HIS A 171 -2.25 13.54 -10.16
C HIS A 171 -2.15 13.33 -11.68
N GLN A 172 -3.20 13.69 -12.43
CA GLN A 172 -3.17 13.63 -13.89
C GLN A 172 -2.12 14.59 -14.48
N LEU A 173 -2.03 15.81 -13.95
CA LEU A 173 -1.02 16.78 -14.36
C LEU A 173 0.41 16.28 -14.10
N GLU A 174 0.67 15.74 -12.91
CA GLU A 174 1.98 15.18 -12.55
C GLU A 174 2.37 14.03 -13.49
N ALA A 175 1.43 13.15 -13.84
CA ALA A 175 1.65 12.05 -14.77
C ALA A 175 1.95 12.54 -16.20
N LEU A 176 1.23 13.55 -16.69
CA LEU A 176 1.46 14.14 -18.01
C LEU A 176 2.81 14.85 -18.10
N GLN A 177 3.20 15.59 -17.06
CA GLN A 177 4.51 16.24 -16.99
C GLN A 177 5.66 15.23 -17.02
N GLN A 178 5.50 14.09 -16.35
CA GLN A 178 6.50 13.03 -16.39
C GLN A 178 6.59 12.41 -17.78
N ALA A 179 5.44 12.09 -18.40
CA ALA A 179 5.39 11.53 -19.74
C ALA A 179 5.99 12.48 -20.80
N GLU A 180 5.80 13.79 -20.65
CA GLU A 180 6.42 14.80 -21.52
C GLU A 180 7.95 14.77 -21.41
N ARG A 181 8.50 14.74 -20.20
CA ARG A 181 9.95 14.66 -19.96
C ARG A 181 10.57 13.41 -20.61
N ASP A 182 9.93 12.27 -20.40
CA ASP A 182 10.40 10.99 -20.96
C ASP A 182 10.33 11.00 -22.50
N ARG A 183 9.29 11.61 -23.07
CA ARG A 183 9.13 11.76 -24.51
C ARG A 183 10.21 12.65 -25.11
N THR A 184 10.51 13.79 -24.49
CA THR A 184 11.56 14.71 -24.95
C THR A 184 12.92 14.04 -24.93
N ALA A 185 13.30 13.39 -23.83
CA ALA A 185 14.55 12.65 -23.74
C ALA A 185 14.68 11.55 -24.81
N ARG A 186 13.56 10.89 -25.14
CA ARG A 186 13.55 9.86 -26.19
C ARG A 186 13.67 10.44 -27.60
N ILE A 187 13.07 11.61 -27.86
CA ILE A 187 13.24 12.33 -29.12
C ILE A 187 14.71 12.75 -29.30
N ASP A 188 15.34 13.28 -28.25
CA ASP A 188 16.75 13.69 -28.31
C ASP A 188 17.67 12.51 -28.62
N LEU A 189 17.49 11.38 -27.92
CA LEU A 189 18.27 10.16 -28.16
C LEU A 189 18.10 9.64 -29.60
N LEU A 190 16.86 9.54 -30.08
CA LEU A 190 16.59 9.04 -31.43
C LEU A 190 17.12 9.98 -32.50
N SER A 191 17.04 11.29 -32.27
CA SER A 191 17.56 12.30 -33.20
C SER A 191 19.08 12.22 -33.28
N PHE A 192 19.75 12.06 -32.14
CA PHE A 192 21.20 11.83 -32.08
C PHE A 192 21.62 10.57 -32.86
N GLN A 193 20.99 9.43 -32.57
CA GLN A 193 21.29 8.16 -33.25
C GLN A 193 21.06 8.24 -34.77
N LEU A 194 19.99 8.91 -35.18
CA LEU A 194 19.66 9.07 -36.59
C LEU A 194 20.69 9.96 -37.31
N GLU A 195 21.17 11.01 -36.66
CA GLU A 195 22.23 11.86 -37.23
C GLU A 195 23.57 11.13 -37.30
N GLU A 196 23.91 10.34 -36.27
CA GLU A 196 25.11 9.49 -36.25
C GLU A 196 25.10 8.51 -37.45
N ILE A 197 23.98 7.80 -37.66
CA ILE A 197 23.84 6.87 -38.80
C ILE A 197 23.92 7.62 -40.14
N ARG A 198 23.28 8.79 -40.26
CA ARG A 198 23.31 9.58 -41.50
C ARG A 198 24.71 10.09 -41.83
N SER A 199 25.44 10.59 -40.82
CA SER A 199 26.79 11.11 -40.98
C SER A 199 27.82 10.03 -41.34
N ALA A 200 27.61 8.78 -40.88
CA ALA A 200 28.44 7.66 -41.27
C ALA A 200 28.29 7.28 -42.76
N ALA A 201 27.18 7.67 -43.41
CA ALA A 201 26.93 7.50 -44.84
C ALA A 201 27.17 6.07 -45.37
N LEU A 202 26.91 5.06 -44.54
CA LEU A 202 27.19 3.65 -44.80
C LEU A 202 26.43 3.13 -46.02
N GLN A 203 27.13 2.37 -46.86
CA GLN A 203 26.53 1.73 -48.03
C GLN A 203 26.41 0.20 -47.85
N PRO A 204 25.31 -0.42 -48.30
CA PRO A 204 25.20 -1.88 -48.27
C PRO A 204 26.34 -2.55 -49.07
N GLY A 205 27.06 -3.48 -48.44
CA GLY A 205 28.18 -4.20 -49.06
C GLY A 205 29.52 -3.43 -49.10
N GLU A 206 29.57 -2.25 -48.48
CA GLU A 206 30.80 -1.43 -48.41
C GLU A 206 31.94 -2.18 -47.71
N ASP A 207 31.65 -2.90 -46.63
CA ASP A 207 32.61 -3.65 -45.82
C ASP A 207 33.42 -4.65 -46.67
N GLU A 208 32.75 -5.39 -47.55
CA GLU A 208 33.36 -6.40 -48.42
C GLU A 208 34.24 -5.76 -49.51
N SER A 209 33.75 -4.64 -50.08
CA SER A 209 34.48 -3.84 -51.06
C SER A 209 35.77 -3.26 -50.46
N LEU A 210 35.66 -2.61 -49.30
CA LEU A 210 36.79 -2.03 -48.57
C LEU A 210 37.80 -3.10 -48.13
N ALA A 211 37.33 -4.28 -47.70
CA ALA A 211 38.21 -5.40 -47.36
C ALA A 211 39.04 -5.87 -48.56
N THR A 212 38.40 -5.97 -49.73
CA THR A 212 39.05 -6.37 -50.99
C THR A 212 40.07 -5.32 -51.43
N GLU A 213 39.70 -4.04 -51.41
CA GLU A 213 40.59 -2.95 -51.80
C GLU A 213 41.79 -2.83 -50.85
N ARG A 214 41.58 -2.99 -49.54
CA ARG A 214 42.66 -3.03 -48.56
C ARG A 214 43.67 -4.13 -48.88
N LEU A 215 43.19 -5.32 -49.25
CA LEU A 215 44.04 -6.47 -49.59
C LEU A 215 44.86 -6.19 -50.84
N ARG A 216 44.23 -5.58 -51.86
CA ARG A 216 44.89 -5.14 -53.09
C ARG A 216 46.00 -4.12 -52.82
N LEU A 217 45.72 -3.09 -52.03
CA LEU A 217 46.69 -2.05 -51.65
C LEU A 217 47.88 -2.65 -50.88
N GLN A 218 47.63 -3.57 -49.94
CA GLN A 218 48.70 -4.28 -49.22
C GLN A 218 49.60 -5.10 -50.16
N TYR A 219 49.04 -5.78 -51.15
CA TYR A 219 49.86 -6.51 -52.13
C TYR A 219 50.64 -5.57 -53.04
N ALA A 220 50.03 -4.46 -53.49
CA ALA A 220 50.70 -3.46 -54.31
C ALA A 220 51.92 -2.87 -53.58
N GLU A 221 51.77 -2.54 -52.29
CA GLU A 221 52.87 -2.02 -51.48
C GLU A 221 53.99 -3.05 -51.26
N ARG A 222 53.64 -4.33 -51.03
CA ARG A 222 54.63 -5.41 -50.96
C ARG A 222 55.41 -5.60 -52.26
N LEU A 223 54.72 -5.55 -53.41
CA LEU A 223 55.36 -5.65 -54.71
C LEU A 223 56.27 -4.45 -54.98
N TYR A 224 55.80 -3.23 -54.68
CA TYR A 224 56.61 -2.03 -54.82
C TYR A 224 57.87 -2.09 -53.95
N ALA A 225 57.74 -2.45 -52.67
CA ALA A 225 58.87 -2.62 -51.78
C ALA A 225 59.84 -3.71 -52.27
N GLY A 226 59.32 -4.82 -52.82
CA GLY A 226 60.14 -5.87 -53.42
C GLY A 226 60.90 -5.43 -54.67
N CYS A 227 60.23 -4.71 -55.58
CA CYS A 227 60.87 -4.14 -56.77
C CYS A 227 61.93 -3.09 -56.40
N GLN A 228 61.62 -2.23 -55.42
CA GLN A 228 62.53 -1.21 -54.92
C GLN A 228 63.78 -1.85 -54.29
N GLN A 229 63.61 -2.86 -53.43
CA GLN A 229 64.74 -3.63 -52.88
C GLN A 229 65.55 -4.33 -53.98
N GLY A 230 64.88 -4.85 -55.01
CA GLY A 230 65.54 -5.45 -56.17
C GLY A 230 66.38 -4.43 -56.94
N TYR A 231 65.82 -3.26 -57.22
CA TYR A 231 66.50 -2.16 -57.89
C TYR A 231 67.70 -1.66 -57.07
N GLU A 232 67.53 -1.47 -55.77
CA GLU A 232 68.59 -1.07 -54.84
C GLU A 232 69.76 -2.07 -54.90
N ARG A 233 69.49 -3.37 -54.70
CA ARG A 233 70.54 -4.41 -54.72
C ARG A 233 71.22 -4.60 -56.07
N LEU A 234 70.52 -4.34 -57.17
CA LEU A 234 71.07 -4.53 -58.51
C LEU A 234 71.85 -3.31 -59.00
N TYR A 235 71.40 -2.10 -58.70
CA TYR A 235 71.88 -0.88 -59.35
C TYR A 235 72.25 0.29 -58.44
N ALA A 236 71.56 0.49 -57.32
CA ALA A 236 71.59 1.80 -56.63
C ALA A 236 72.25 1.78 -55.24
N ASP A 237 72.39 0.62 -54.60
CA ASP A 237 72.98 0.48 -53.26
C ASP A 237 74.51 0.30 -53.34
N GLU A 238 75.23 0.69 -52.28
CA GLU A 238 76.69 0.52 -52.22
C GLU A 238 77.06 -0.97 -52.20
N GLY A 239 77.82 -1.44 -53.19
CA GLY A 239 78.09 -2.86 -53.38
C GLY A 239 77.00 -3.59 -54.17
N ALA A 240 76.19 -2.86 -54.94
CA ALA A 240 75.23 -3.43 -55.88
C ALA A 240 75.89 -4.41 -56.87
N VAL A 241 75.12 -5.39 -57.34
CA VAL A 241 75.62 -6.47 -58.19
C VAL A 241 76.25 -5.94 -59.49
N CYS A 242 75.72 -4.87 -60.07
CA CYS A 242 76.33 -4.24 -61.25
C CYS A 242 77.70 -3.61 -60.96
N GLU A 243 77.91 -3.02 -59.79
CA GLU A 243 79.23 -2.50 -59.39
C GLU A 243 80.24 -3.64 -59.20
N GLN A 244 79.81 -4.74 -58.55
CA GLN A 244 80.66 -5.90 -58.30
C GLN A 244 81.07 -6.62 -59.61
N LEU A 245 80.14 -6.78 -60.56
CA LEU A 245 80.41 -7.40 -61.86
C LEU A 245 81.24 -6.50 -62.78
N GLY A 246 81.12 -5.17 -62.67
CA GLY A 246 81.96 -4.23 -63.43
C GLY A 246 83.40 -4.15 -62.92
N ALA A 247 83.67 -4.64 -61.71
CA ALA A 247 85.00 -4.71 -61.11
C ALA A 247 85.75 -6.04 -61.36
N LEU A 248 85.08 -7.04 -61.97
CA LEU A 248 85.66 -8.31 -62.43
C LEU A 248 86.20 -8.19 -63.87
#